data_AF-A0A3D5YDW8-F1
#
_entry.id   AF-A0A3D5YDW8-F1
#
_cell.length_a   1.000
_cell.length_b   1.000
_cell.length_c   1.000
_cell.angle_alpha   90.00
_cell.angle_beta   90.00
_cell.angle_gamma   90.00
#
_symmetry.space_group_name_H-M   'P 1'
#
loop_
_entity.id
_entity.type
_entity.pdbx_description
1 polymer ?
#
loop_
_entity_poly.entity_id
_entity_poly.type
_entity_poly.pdbx_seq_one_letter_code
_entity_poly.pdbx_strand_id
1 'polypeptide(L)'
;MVALAALKNGYFTIARKISLETILQDDNYILPYQILSYAHFLTNNRDTAIEYFLKLANFDKKNTETYQFLVGVSYYRKSDFTSSILYLAQNKSGKYQTDTLRYLIVNYLEIKEYQKAIESWQKLLGQTDIKNSDFFHYFYNVFYKGYFSQNKTLYETNEQLPILYIQECEKKLGIDDDVCIYGRI
;
A
#
# COMPACT_ATOMS: atom_id res chain seq x y z
N MET A 1 3.86 28.40 7.25
CA MET A 1 5.25 27.92 7.00
C MET A 1 5.88 27.24 8.21
N VAL A 2 5.78 27.81 9.43
CA VAL A 2 6.41 27.23 10.65
C VAL A 2 5.94 25.80 10.94
N ALA A 3 4.62 25.53 10.92
CA ALA A 3 4.09 24.18 11.17
C ALA A 3 4.58 23.14 10.14
N LEU A 4 4.68 23.52 8.87
CA LEU A 4 5.18 22.64 7.81
C LEU A 4 6.68 22.34 8.00
N ALA A 5 7.47 23.36 8.37
CA ALA A 5 8.88 23.15 8.71
C ALA A 5 9.03 22.24 9.93
N ALA A 6 8.20 22.43 10.97
CA ALA A 6 8.18 21.55 12.14
C ALA A 6 7.89 20.09 11.76
N LEU A 7 6.88 19.86 10.91
CA LEU A 7 6.54 18.51 10.40
C LEU A 7 7.74 17.87 9.68
N LYS A 8 8.36 18.60 8.74
CA LYS A 8 9.49 18.10 7.93
C LYS A 8 10.72 17.74 8.78
N ASN A 9 10.89 18.40 9.93
CA ASN A 9 11.97 18.14 10.87
C ASN A 9 11.58 17.18 12.00
N GLY A 10 10.42 16.51 11.91
CA GLY A 10 9.98 15.52 12.89
C GLY A 10 9.41 16.09 14.20
N TYR A 11 9.24 17.41 14.30
CA TYR A 11 8.63 18.07 15.47
C TYR A 11 7.10 17.96 15.42
N PHE A 12 6.58 16.72 15.44
CA PHE A 12 5.16 16.42 15.21
C PHE A 12 4.23 17.09 16.23
N THR A 13 4.61 17.18 17.50
CA THR A 13 3.78 17.83 18.53
C THR A 13 3.65 19.34 18.28
N ILE A 14 4.75 20.00 17.91
CA ILE A 14 4.74 21.43 17.58
C ILE A 14 3.93 21.68 16.29
N ALA A 15 4.16 20.87 15.26
CA ALA A 15 3.43 20.95 14.00
C ALA A 15 1.92 20.85 14.22
N ARG A 16 1.47 19.85 14.99
CA ARG A 16 0.05 19.66 15.32
C ARG A 16 -0.53 20.84 16.10
N LYS A 17 0.16 21.33 17.14
CA LYS A 17 -0.31 22.47 17.94
C LYS A 17 -0.59 23.69 17.07
N ILE A 18 0.39 24.09 16.26
CA ILE A 18 0.26 25.27 15.39
C ILE A 18 -0.85 25.05 14.35
N SER A 19 -0.96 23.85 13.77
CA SER A 19 -2.02 23.54 12.80
C SER A 19 -3.41 23.58 13.40
N LEU A 20 -3.61 23.09 14.63
CA LEU A 20 -4.89 23.20 15.33
C LEU A 20 -5.28 24.65 15.59
N GLU A 21 -4.35 25.47 16.05
CA GLU A 21 -4.56 26.93 16.24
C GLU A 21 -4.93 27.61 14.92
N THR A 22 -4.33 27.19 13.80
CA THR A 22 -4.60 27.76 12.48
C THR A 22 -6.01 27.42 11.97
N ILE A 23 -6.49 26.18 12.19
CA ILE A 23 -7.84 25.76 11.77
C ILE A 23 -8.94 26.57 12.46
N LEU A 24 -8.71 27.00 13.70
CA LEU A 24 -9.67 27.84 14.43
C LEU A 24 -9.82 29.24 13.81
N GLN A 25 -8.84 29.69 13.02
CA GLN A 25 -8.84 31.00 12.35
C GLN A 25 -9.38 30.91 10.93
N ASP A 26 -9.06 29.83 10.21
CA ASP A 26 -9.53 29.53 8.86
C ASP A 26 -9.72 28.02 8.69
N ASP A 27 -10.96 27.58 8.71
CA ASP A 27 -11.33 26.16 8.63
C ASP A 27 -11.32 25.60 7.20
N ASN A 28 -11.16 26.46 6.19
CA ASN A 28 -11.03 26.09 4.78
C ASN A 28 -9.56 26.00 4.34
N TYR A 29 -8.63 26.42 5.19
CA TYR A 29 -7.21 26.34 4.87
C TYR A 29 -6.72 24.88 4.86
N ILE A 30 -6.40 24.37 3.67
CA ILE A 30 -6.01 22.96 3.44
C ILE A 30 -4.74 22.55 4.20
N LEU A 31 -3.72 23.41 4.25
CA LEU A 31 -2.38 23.01 4.72
C LEU A 31 -2.37 22.54 6.19
N PRO A 32 -3.05 23.20 7.16
CA PRO A 32 -3.20 22.68 8.51
C PRO A 32 -3.74 21.26 8.60
N TYR A 33 -4.76 20.92 7.81
CA TYR A 33 -5.31 19.56 7.78
C TYR A 33 -4.31 18.56 7.20
N GLN A 34 -3.55 18.93 6.17
CA GLN A 34 -2.47 18.09 5.64
C GLN A 34 -1.40 17.84 6.71
N ILE A 35 -0.99 18.87 7.44
CA ILE A 35 0.03 18.73 8.49
C ILE A 35 -0.47 17.81 9.60
N LEU A 36 -1.72 17.96 10.03
CA LEU A 36 -2.33 17.09 11.04
C LEU A 36 -2.40 15.64 10.58
N SER A 37 -2.93 15.39 9.38
CA SER A 37 -3.06 14.03 8.86
C SER A 37 -1.71 13.34 8.74
N TYR A 38 -0.69 13.99 8.16
CA TYR A 38 0.66 13.43 8.07
C TYR A 38 1.33 13.26 9.43
N ALA A 39 1.19 14.21 10.36
CA ALA A 39 1.78 14.07 11.70
C ALA A 39 1.19 12.85 12.43
N HIS A 40 -0.13 12.70 12.45
CA HIS A 40 -0.80 11.55 13.06
C HIS A 40 -0.44 10.23 12.35
N PHE A 41 -0.33 10.26 11.02
CA PHE A 41 0.12 9.10 10.23
C PHE A 41 1.56 8.70 10.57
N LEU A 42 2.48 9.66 10.72
CA LEU A 42 3.87 9.35 11.06
C LEU A 42 4.04 8.90 12.51
N THR A 43 3.18 9.34 13.44
CA THR A 43 3.23 8.94 14.86
C THR A 43 2.33 7.76 15.23
N ASN A 44 1.94 6.94 14.24
CA ASN A 44 1.09 5.75 14.45
C ASN A 44 -0.32 6.01 15.03
N ASN A 45 -0.80 7.26 15.06
CA ASN A 45 -2.19 7.54 15.42
C ASN A 45 -3.07 7.41 14.18
N ARG A 46 -3.45 6.17 13.88
CA ARG A 46 -4.14 5.78 12.64
C ARG A 46 -5.55 6.35 12.55
N ASP A 47 -6.30 6.36 13.64
CA ASP A 47 -7.69 6.82 13.67
C ASP A 47 -7.80 8.30 13.29
N THR A 48 -7.02 9.14 13.97
CA THR A 48 -7.03 10.57 13.67
C THR A 48 -6.45 10.87 12.28
N ALA A 49 -5.46 10.10 11.82
CA ALA A 49 -4.95 10.24 10.46
C ALA A 49 -6.03 9.97 9.41
N ILE A 50 -6.79 8.87 9.58
CA ILE A 50 -7.91 8.50 8.69
C ILE A 50 -8.95 9.62 8.66
N GLU A 51 -9.37 10.11 9.82
CA GLU A 51 -10.36 11.19 9.93
C GLU A 51 -9.93 12.42 9.11
N TYR A 52 -8.70 12.90 9.30
CA TYR A 52 -8.23 14.08 8.57
C TYR A 52 -8.01 13.83 7.08
N PHE A 53 -7.52 12.65 6.67
CA PHE A 53 -7.41 12.33 5.25
C PHE A 53 -8.78 12.24 4.56
N LEU A 54 -9.78 11.66 5.22
CA LEU A 54 -11.16 11.64 4.70
C LEU A 54 -11.75 13.04 4.61
N LYS A 55 -11.51 13.90 5.62
CA LYS A 55 -11.90 15.31 5.56
C LYS A 55 -11.25 15.99 4.36
N LEU A 56 -9.93 15.84 4.18
CA LEU A 56 -9.19 16.40 3.05
C LEU A 56 -9.72 15.94 1.68
N ALA A 57 -10.05 14.66 1.53
CA ALA A 57 -10.63 14.13 0.29
C ALA A 57 -11.97 14.80 -0.10
N ASN A 58 -12.66 15.43 0.85
CA ASN A 58 -13.91 16.13 0.59
C ASN A 58 -13.72 17.52 -0.04
N PHE A 59 -12.61 18.23 0.23
CA PHE A 59 -12.43 19.62 -0.23
C PHE A 59 -11.11 19.91 -0.95
N ASP A 60 -10.08 19.07 -0.83
CA ASP A 60 -8.86 19.11 -1.65
C ASP A 60 -8.92 18.02 -2.74
N LYS A 61 -9.82 18.23 -3.71
CA LYS A 61 -10.12 17.26 -4.77
C LYS A 61 -8.92 16.90 -5.64
N LYS A 62 -7.93 17.80 -5.75
CA LYS A 62 -6.72 17.58 -6.54
C LYS A 62 -5.86 16.46 -5.97
N ASN A 63 -5.91 16.24 -4.65
CA ASN A 63 -5.08 15.25 -3.96
C ASN A 63 -5.89 14.06 -3.43
N THR A 64 -7.16 13.92 -3.79
CA THR A 64 -8.05 12.84 -3.32
C THR A 64 -7.44 11.45 -3.45
N GLU A 65 -6.83 11.11 -4.60
CA GLU A 65 -6.16 9.81 -4.81
C GLU A 65 -5.09 9.54 -3.74
N THR A 66 -4.32 10.57 -3.38
CA THR A 66 -3.28 10.48 -2.33
C THR A 66 -3.88 10.21 -0.97
N TYR A 67 -4.96 10.92 -0.64
CA TYR A 67 -5.63 10.75 0.65
C TYR A 67 -6.30 9.39 0.76
N GLN A 68 -6.98 8.93 -0.30
CA GLN A 68 -7.59 7.60 -0.34
C GLN A 68 -6.54 6.49 -0.22
N PHE A 69 -5.40 6.62 -0.91
CA PHE A 69 -4.29 5.70 -0.74
C PHE A 69 -3.82 5.64 0.72
N LEU A 70 -3.57 6.79 1.36
CA LEU A 70 -3.09 6.86 2.74
C LEU A 70 -4.14 6.37 3.76
N VAL A 71 -5.43 6.55 3.49
CA VAL A 71 -6.52 5.94 4.28
C VAL A 71 -6.45 4.42 4.18
N GLY A 72 -6.34 3.87 2.97
CA GLY A 72 -6.17 2.44 2.74
C GLY A 72 -4.98 1.85 3.49
N VAL A 73 -3.81 2.49 3.39
CA VAL A 73 -2.61 2.10 4.14
C VAL A 73 -2.83 2.17 5.66
N SER A 74 -3.56 3.16 6.15
CA SER A 74 -3.85 3.31 7.57
C SER A 74 -4.74 2.17 8.09
N TYR A 75 -5.77 1.77 7.33
CA TYR A 75 -6.60 0.62 7.65
C TYR A 75 -5.83 -0.70 7.61
N TYR A 76 -4.97 -0.90 6.60
CA TYR A 76 -4.08 -2.06 6.54
C TYR A 76 -3.23 -2.18 7.81
N ARG A 77 -2.62 -1.08 8.25
CA ARG A 77 -1.80 -1.04 9.48
C ARG A 77 -2.60 -1.25 10.76
N LYS A 78 -3.93 -1.10 10.71
CA LYS A 78 -4.85 -1.46 11.78
C LYS A 78 -5.34 -2.91 11.70
N SER A 79 -4.89 -3.67 10.71
CA SER A 79 -5.42 -5.01 10.38
C SER A 79 -6.92 -5.01 10.01
N ASP A 80 -7.46 -3.85 9.61
CA ASP A 80 -8.81 -3.77 9.04
C ASP A 80 -8.69 -3.90 7.52
N PHE A 81 -8.52 -5.15 7.09
CA PHE A 81 -8.22 -5.47 5.70
C PHE A 81 -9.39 -5.17 4.76
N THR A 82 -10.63 -5.31 5.23
CA THR A 82 -11.84 -5.01 4.45
C THR A 82 -11.92 -3.52 4.12
N SER A 83 -11.76 -2.65 5.12
CA SER A 83 -11.75 -1.20 4.89
C SER A 83 -10.56 -0.78 4.05
N SER A 84 -9.38 -1.36 4.30
CA SER A 84 -8.18 -1.14 3.50
C SER A 84 -8.43 -1.41 2.01
N ILE A 85 -9.00 -2.57 1.67
CA ILE A 85 -9.35 -2.94 0.30
C ILE A 85 -10.33 -1.94 -0.31
N LEU A 86 -11.37 -1.54 0.44
CA LEU A 86 -12.39 -0.60 -0.04
C LEU A 86 -11.78 0.73 -0.53
N TYR A 87 -10.80 1.26 0.20
CA TYR A 87 -10.13 2.51 -0.18
C TYR A 87 -9.06 2.32 -1.24
N LEU A 88 -8.25 1.26 -1.14
CA LEU A 88 -7.19 0.97 -2.10
C LEU A 88 -7.73 0.63 -3.49
N ALA A 89 -8.82 -0.11 -3.60
CA ALA A 89 -9.41 -0.52 -4.88
C ALA A 89 -9.96 0.66 -5.72
N GLN A 90 -10.07 1.85 -5.13
CA GLN A 90 -10.44 3.07 -5.84
C GLN A 90 -9.27 3.62 -6.68
N ASN A 91 -8.03 3.34 -6.29
CA ASN A 91 -6.81 3.79 -6.98
C ASN A 91 -6.42 2.82 -8.11
N LYS A 92 -7.19 2.81 -9.19
CA LYS A 92 -7.00 1.87 -10.32
C LYS A 92 -5.85 2.24 -11.25
N SER A 93 -5.41 3.49 -11.24
CA SER A 93 -4.36 4.03 -12.10
C SER A 93 -3.67 5.21 -11.40
N GLY A 94 -2.52 5.63 -11.95
CA GLY A 94 -1.81 6.81 -11.46
C GLY A 94 -0.59 6.45 -10.62
N LYS A 95 -0.10 7.42 -9.84
CA LYS A 95 1.21 7.33 -9.18
C LYS A 95 1.28 6.24 -8.11
N TYR A 96 0.14 5.79 -7.58
CA TYR A 96 0.08 4.79 -6.50
C TYR A 96 -0.36 3.42 -6.99
N GLN A 97 -0.48 3.18 -8.30
CA GLN A 97 -1.02 1.93 -8.83
C GLN A 97 -0.23 0.70 -8.35
N THR A 98 1.10 0.69 -8.51
CA THR A 98 1.94 -0.45 -8.11
C THR A 98 1.90 -0.70 -6.61
N ASP A 99 2.03 0.35 -5.79
CA ASP A 99 1.94 0.21 -4.34
C ASP A 99 0.55 -0.22 -3.89
N THR A 100 -0.50 0.24 -4.56
CA THR A 100 -1.88 -0.20 -4.32
C THR A 100 -2.02 -1.70 -4.58
N LEU A 101 -1.46 -2.21 -5.67
CA LEU A 101 -1.44 -3.65 -5.96
C LEU A 101 -0.72 -4.44 -4.87
N ARG A 102 0.46 -3.98 -4.43
CA ARG A 102 1.21 -4.60 -3.32
C ARG A 102 0.38 -4.70 -2.04
N TYR A 103 -0.30 -3.62 -1.65
CA TYR A 103 -1.20 -3.66 -0.49
C TYR A 103 -2.40 -4.56 -0.74
N LEU A 104 -3.07 -4.48 -1.90
CA LEU A 104 -4.24 -5.32 -2.19
C LEU A 104 -3.90 -6.81 -2.10
N ILE A 105 -2.76 -7.24 -2.64
CA ILE A 105 -2.28 -8.63 -2.52
C ILE A 105 -2.25 -9.07 -1.06
N VAL A 106 -1.54 -8.34 -0.19
CA VAL A 106 -1.41 -8.74 1.21
C VAL A 106 -2.76 -8.71 1.92
N ASN A 107 -3.61 -7.72 1.67
CA ASN A 107 -4.95 -7.68 2.26
C ASN A 107 -5.81 -8.87 1.83
N TYR A 108 -5.81 -9.22 0.53
CA TYR A 108 -6.56 -10.36 0.01
C TYR A 108 -6.06 -11.70 0.56
N LEU A 109 -4.75 -11.85 0.77
CA LEU A 109 -4.19 -13.04 1.42
C LEU A 109 -4.67 -13.18 2.87
N GLU A 110 -4.70 -12.07 3.64
CA GLU A 110 -5.16 -12.07 5.04
C GLU A 110 -6.64 -12.48 5.16
N ILE A 111 -7.49 -12.02 4.25
CA ILE A 111 -8.91 -12.41 4.21
C ILE A 111 -9.20 -13.66 3.37
N LYS A 112 -8.15 -14.36 2.91
CA LYS A 112 -8.20 -15.61 2.12
C LYS A 112 -8.97 -15.50 0.79
N GLU A 113 -9.02 -14.31 0.20
CA GLU A 113 -9.56 -14.05 -1.13
C GLU A 113 -8.49 -14.35 -2.20
N TYR A 114 -8.10 -15.63 -2.31
CA TYR A 114 -6.96 -16.08 -3.11
C TYR A 114 -7.07 -15.73 -4.60
N GLN A 115 -8.27 -15.84 -5.18
CA GLN A 115 -8.52 -15.44 -6.57
C GLN A 115 -8.13 -13.97 -6.82
N LYS A 116 -8.57 -13.06 -5.94
CA LYS A 116 -8.26 -11.63 -6.07
C LYS A 116 -6.79 -11.32 -5.80
N ALA A 117 -6.14 -12.08 -4.91
CA ALA A 117 -4.70 -11.97 -4.70
C ALA A 117 -3.93 -12.34 -5.98
N ILE A 118 -4.29 -13.44 -6.63
CA ILE A 118 -3.68 -13.91 -7.89
C ILE A 118 -3.91 -12.91 -9.04
N GLU A 119 -5.12 -12.38 -9.19
CA GLU A 119 -5.42 -11.32 -10.16
C GLU A 119 -4.59 -10.06 -9.91
N SER A 120 -4.37 -9.71 -8.64
CA SER A 120 -3.56 -8.55 -8.26
C SER A 120 -2.07 -8.78 -8.53
N TRP A 121 -1.55 -9.99 -8.28
CA TRP A 121 -0.20 -10.38 -8.68
C TRP A 121 0.00 -10.36 -10.19
N GLN A 122 -0.96 -10.88 -10.97
CA GLN A 122 -0.90 -10.81 -12.43
C GLN A 122 -0.81 -9.36 -12.94
N LYS A 123 -1.56 -8.43 -12.34
CA LYS A 123 -1.46 -6.99 -12.65
C LYS A 123 -0.14 -6.39 -12.18
N LEU A 124 0.39 -6.82 -11.03
CA LEU A 124 1.67 -6.36 -10.48
C LEU A 124 2.84 -6.74 -11.39
N LEU A 125 2.82 -7.96 -11.96
CA LEU A 125 3.83 -8.44 -12.90
C LEU A 125 3.94 -7.55 -14.15
N GLY A 126 2.83 -6.91 -14.57
CA GLY A 126 2.81 -5.96 -15.68
C GLY A 126 3.29 -4.54 -15.34
N GLN A 127 3.65 -4.24 -14.08
CA GLN A 127 4.12 -2.90 -13.69
C GLN A 127 5.62 -2.73 -14.00
N THR A 128 6.01 -1.54 -14.46
CA THR A 128 7.40 -1.24 -14.84
C THR A 128 8.33 -1.13 -13.62
N ASP A 129 7.81 -0.73 -12.47
CA ASP A 129 8.52 -0.54 -11.21
C ASP A 129 8.39 -1.74 -10.24
N ILE A 130 8.10 -2.94 -10.76
CA ILE A 130 8.20 -4.18 -9.97
C ILE A 130 9.63 -4.37 -9.43
N LYS A 131 9.77 -4.81 -8.19
CA LYS A 131 11.03 -4.92 -7.43
C LYS A 131 11.36 -6.38 -7.12
N ASN A 132 12.61 -6.66 -6.76
CA ASN A 132 13.06 -7.97 -6.29
C ASN A 132 12.15 -8.54 -5.17
N SER A 133 11.73 -7.70 -4.21
CA SER A 133 10.82 -8.09 -3.13
C SER A 133 9.44 -8.57 -3.61
N ASP A 134 8.97 -8.10 -4.76
CA ASP A 134 7.67 -8.51 -5.31
C ASP A 134 7.72 -9.95 -5.84
N PHE A 135 8.83 -10.32 -6.49
CA PHE A 135 9.10 -11.70 -6.93
C PHE A 135 9.25 -12.63 -5.73
N PHE A 136 10.09 -12.24 -4.75
CA PHE A 136 10.28 -13.02 -3.54
C PHE A 136 8.96 -13.23 -2.79
N HIS A 137 8.15 -12.19 -2.62
CA HIS A 137 6.86 -12.30 -1.95
C HIS A 137 5.91 -13.26 -2.68
N TYR A 138 5.87 -13.24 -4.01
CA TYR A 138 5.09 -14.18 -4.80
C TYR A 138 5.57 -15.62 -4.59
N PHE A 139 6.85 -15.91 -4.86
CA PHE A 139 7.42 -17.26 -4.73
C PHE A 139 7.29 -17.81 -3.31
N TYR A 140 7.50 -16.97 -2.29
CA TYR A 140 7.36 -17.36 -0.90
C TYR A 140 5.92 -17.81 -0.58
N ASN A 141 4.92 -17.06 -1.03
CA ASN A 141 3.53 -17.40 -0.72
C ASN A 141 3.03 -18.61 -1.53
N VAL A 142 3.40 -18.69 -2.80
CA VAL A 142 2.91 -19.75 -3.71
C VAL A 142 3.63 -21.07 -3.48
N PHE A 143 4.96 -21.06 -3.39
CA PHE A 143 5.75 -22.29 -3.30
C PHE A 143 6.05 -22.67 -1.85
N TYR A 144 6.77 -21.83 -1.12
CA TYR A 144 7.26 -22.20 0.20
C TYR A 144 6.13 -22.31 1.22
N LYS A 145 5.37 -21.23 1.45
CA LYS A 145 4.24 -21.24 2.37
C LYS A 145 3.21 -22.29 1.96
N GLY A 146 2.95 -22.42 0.65
CA GLY A 146 2.03 -23.42 0.12
C GLY A 146 2.47 -24.86 0.41
N TYR A 147 3.75 -25.17 0.19
CA TYR A 147 4.34 -26.48 0.50
C TYR A 147 4.29 -26.81 2.00
N PHE A 148 4.77 -25.90 2.84
CA PHE A 148 4.84 -26.12 4.30
C PHE A 148 3.47 -26.20 4.97
N SER A 149 2.49 -25.44 4.48
CA SER A 149 1.11 -25.51 5.00
C SER A 149 0.25 -26.60 4.34
N GLN A 150 0.80 -27.31 3.34
CA GLN A 150 0.05 -28.20 2.44
C GLN A 150 -1.18 -27.55 1.81
N ASN A 151 -1.14 -26.24 1.60
CA ASN A 151 -2.19 -25.46 0.95
C ASN A 151 -1.68 -24.93 -0.39
N LYS A 152 -2.03 -25.63 -1.47
CA LYS A 152 -1.63 -25.28 -2.83
C LYS A 152 -2.63 -24.37 -3.55
N THR A 153 -3.64 -23.85 -2.85
CA THR A 153 -4.73 -23.10 -3.48
C THR A 153 -4.24 -21.93 -4.33
N LEU A 154 -3.20 -21.19 -3.89
CA LEU A 154 -2.63 -20.09 -4.68
C LEU A 154 -2.04 -20.56 -6.02
N TYR A 155 -1.34 -21.70 -6.02
CA TYR A 155 -0.77 -22.29 -7.24
C TYR A 155 -1.89 -22.79 -8.16
N GLU A 156 -2.84 -23.56 -7.61
CA GLU A 156 -3.96 -24.18 -8.34
C GLU A 156 -4.92 -23.13 -8.93
N THR A 157 -5.01 -21.95 -8.31
CA THR A 157 -5.82 -20.84 -8.82
C THR A 157 -5.33 -20.34 -10.19
N ASN A 158 -4.02 -20.38 -10.45
CA ASN A 158 -3.44 -20.04 -11.75
C ASN A 158 -2.06 -20.67 -11.90
N GLU A 159 -2.03 -21.88 -12.47
CA GLU A 159 -0.79 -22.67 -12.64
C GLU A 159 0.18 -22.06 -13.67
N GLN A 160 -0.28 -21.14 -14.51
CA GLN A 160 0.56 -20.47 -15.51
C GLN A 160 1.31 -19.26 -14.93
N LEU A 161 0.75 -18.61 -13.90
CA LEU A 161 1.33 -17.39 -13.34
C LEU A 161 2.74 -17.60 -12.75
N PRO A 162 3.08 -18.72 -12.09
CA PRO A 162 4.43 -18.95 -11.61
C PRO A 162 5.47 -18.99 -12.72
N ILE A 163 5.14 -19.59 -13.87
CA ILE A 163 6.02 -19.63 -15.05
C ILE A 163 6.31 -18.21 -15.53
N LEU A 164 5.28 -17.36 -15.61
CA LEU A 164 5.43 -15.96 -16.03
C LEU A 164 6.27 -15.16 -15.02
N TYR A 165 6.08 -15.40 -13.71
CA TYR A 165 6.86 -14.75 -12.66
C TYR A 165 8.35 -15.11 -12.74
N ILE A 166 8.68 -16.38 -13.00
CA ILE A 166 10.07 -16.83 -13.20
C ILE A 166 10.66 -16.14 -14.43
N GLN A 167 9.98 -16.18 -15.57
CA GLN A 167 10.45 -15.56 -16.81
C GLN A 167 10.74 -14.06 -16.66
N GLU A 168 9.84 -13.31 -16.04
CA GLU A 168 10.04 -11.88 -15.84
C GLU A 168 11.10 -11.59 -14.75
N CYS A 169 11.23 -12.45 -13.75
CA CYS A 169 12.33 -12.38 -12.77
C CYS A 169 13.68 -12.49 -13.47
N GLU A 170 13.88 -13.56 -14.25
CA GLU A 170 15.15 -13.83 -14.95
C GLU A 170 15.48 -12.73 -15.96
N LYS A 171 14.47 -12.23 -16.67
CA LYS A 171 14.63 -11.10 -17.60
C LYS A 171 15.04 -9.81 -16.90
N LYS A 172 14.52 -9.55 -15.69
CA LYS A 172 14.72 -8.27 -14.99
C LYS A 172 15.97 -8.27 -14.11
N LEU A 173 16.29 -9.40 -13.48
CA LEU A 173 17.35 -9.53 -12.47
C LEU A 173 18.51 -10.40 -12.94
N GLY A 174 18.30 -11.26 -13.94
CA GLY A 174 19.26 -12.26 -14.39
C GLY A 174 18.92 -13.65 -13.87
N ILE A 175 19.30 -14.67 -14.65
CA ILE A 175 18.98 -16.08 -14.34
C ILE A 175 19.64 -16.58 -13.04
N ASP A 176 20.78 -16.00 -12.69
CA ASP A 176 21.58 -16.37 -11.52
C ASP A 176 21.25 -15.54 -10.27
N ASP A 177 20.23 -14.66 -10.32
CA ASP A 177 19.76 -13.94 -9.13
C ASP A 177 19.10 -14.92 -8.14
N ASP A 178 19.45 -14.80 -6.86
CA ASP A 178 18.97 -15.69 -5.78
C ASP A 178 17.45 -15.82 -5.76
N VAL A 179 16.71 -14.74 -6.02
CA VAL A 179 15.25 -14.76 -6.00
C VAL A 179 14.68 -15.51 -7.20
N CYS A 180 15.34 -15.46 -8.35
CA CYS A 180 14.91 -16.21 -9.53
C CYS A 180 15.27 -17.69 -9.42
N ILE A 181 16.42 -18.03 -8.82
CA ILE A 181 16.76 -19.41 -8.43
C ILE A 181 15.68 -19.96 -7.48
N TYR A 182 15.28 -19.17 -6.48
CA TYR A 182 14.23 -19.53 -5.54
C TYR A 182 12.85 -19.75 -6.19
N GLY A 183 12.58 -19.11 -7.33
CA GLY A 183 11.35 -19.33 -8.08
C GLY A 183 11.31 -20.64 -8.88
N ARG A 184 12.47 -21.28 -9.14
CA ARG A 184 12.58 -22.48 -10.00
C ARG A 184 12.39 -23.81 -9.26
N ILE A 185 12.18 -23.79 -7.95
CA ILE A 185 12.16 -24.97 -7.06
C ILE A 185 10.85 -25.74 -7.22
#